data_AF-A0A0D7B867-F1
#
_entry.id   AF-A0A0D7B867-F1
#
_cell.length_a   1.000
_cell.length_b   1.000
_cell.length_c   1.000
_cell.angle_alpha   90.00
_cell.angle_beta   90.00
_cell.angle_gamma   90.00
#
_symmetry.space_group_name_H-M   'P 1'
#
loop_
_entity.id
_entity.type
_entity.pdbx_description
1 polymer ?
#
loop_
_entity_poly.entity_id
_entity_poly.type
_entity_poly.pdbx_seq_one_letter_code
_entity_poly.pdbx_strand_id
1 'polypeptide(L)'
;AAVFVSAESHKIHFNNKCGRGTPAIYRNFQKLNNGNDYTHNGRLDAAIAYLDTGCAFQGDGCGIVEMTLINGGISSTDISLIPNHKFSVPISFKYTNGCTGSASCGNANCPTTQAFHKTDDYEAQRQCNKNDVSMVFS
;
A
#
# COMPACT_ATOMS: atom_id res chain seq x y z
N ALA A 1 7.95 17.91 33.87
CA ALA A 1 6.91 17.50 32.91
C ALA A 1 7.50 16.46 31.98
N ALA A 2 6.90 15.27 31.84
CA ALA A 2 7.36 14.27 30.88
C ALA A 2 6.94 14.73 29.47
N VAL A 3 7.91 14.87 28.58
CA VAL A 3 7.65 15.18 27.17
C VAL A 3 7.27 13.86 26.50
N PHE A 4 6.01 13.67 26.15
CA PHE A 4 5.60 12.54 25.32
C PHE A 4 6.10 12.79 23.90
N VAL A 5 7.17 12.11 23.50
CA VAL A 5 7.48 11.93 22.09
C VAL A 5 6.54 10.83 21.60
N SER A 6 5.56 11.18 20.77
CA SER A 6 4.80 10.17 20.02
C SER A 6 5.80 9.47 19.09
N ALA A 7 6.08 8.19 19.34
CA ALA A 7 6.85 7.39 18.41
C ALA A 7 6.06 7.25 17.10
N GLU A 8 6.72 7.45 15.97
CA GLU A 8 6.12 7.29 14.65
C GLU A 8 5.45 5.92 14.54
N SER A 9 4.20 5.89 14.09
CA SER A 9 3.44 4.64 13.96
C SER A 9 2.46 4.68 12.81
N HIS A 10 2.52 3.67 11.95
CA HIS A 10 1.66 3.54 10.78
C HIS A 10 0.89 2.21 10.82
N LYS A 11 -0.44 2.29 10.67
CA LYS A 11 -1.29 1.10 10.58
C LYS A 11 -1.73 0.85 9.13
N ILE A 12 -1.56 -0.38 8.67
CA ILE A 12 -2.14 -0.91 7.44
C ILE A 12 -3.28 -1.85 7.83
N HIS A 13 -4.51 -1.42 7.58
CA HIS A 13 -5.70 -2.24 7.79
C HIS A 13 -6.08 -2.97 6.50
N PHE A 14 -6.22 -4.29 6.55
CA PHE A 14 -6.60 -5.09 5.39
C PHE A 14 -8.07 -5.45 5.43
N ASN A 15 -8.82 -5.04 4.41
CA ASN A 15 -10.25 -5.29 4.26
C ASN A 15 -10.51 -6.12 2.99
N ASN A 16 -10.20 -7.41 3.07
CA ASN A 16 -10.40 -8.36 1.96
C ASN A 16 -11.89 -8.74 1.82
N LYS A 17 -12.53 -8.22 0.76
CA LYS A 17 -13.93 -8.54 0.41
C LYS A 17 -14.08 -9.61 -0.67
N CYS A 18 -12.98 -10.19 -1.13
CA CYS A 18 -12.99 -11.19 -2.21
C CYS A 18 -13.42 -12.59 -1.74
N GLY A 19 -13.44 -12.85 -0.43
CA GLY A 19 -13.74 -14.17 0.13
C GLY A 19 -12.66 -15.23 -0.12
N ARG A 20 -11.49 -14.82 -0.64
CA ARG A 20 -10.33 -15.67 -0.93
C ARG A 20 -9.03 -14.88 -0.84
N GLY A 21 -7.91 -15.59 -0.83
CA GLY A 21 -6.57 -14.99 -0.78
C GLY A 21 -6.17 -14.49 0.61
N THR A 22 -4.90 -14.18 0.79
CA THR A 22 -4.32 -13.74 2.06
C THR A 22 -3.58 -12.43 1.88
N PRO A 23 -3.95 -11.35 2.60
CA PRO A 23 -3.21 -10.10 2.52
C PRO A 23 -1.75 -10.28 2.93
N ALA A 24 -0.84 -9.76 2.13
CA ALA A 24 0.58 -9.81 2.38
C ALA A 24 1.17 -8.41 2.30
N ILE A 25 2.08 -8.09 3.22
CA ILE A 25 2.96 -6.94 3.12
C ILE A 25 4.41 -7.39 3.24
N TYR A 26 5.25 -6.88 2.34
CA TYR A 26 6.68 -7.15 2.30
C TYR A 26 7.46 -5.85 2.39
N ARG A 27 8.63 -5.92 3.02
CA ARG A 27 9.66 -4.89 2.96
C ARG A 27 11.01 -5.58 2.95
N ASN A 28 11.93 -5.13 2.10
CA ASN A 28 13.29 -5.68 2.02
C ASN A 28 13.29 -7.22 1.99
N PHE A 29 12.52 -7.81 1.08
CA PHE A 29 12.43 -9.27 0.89
C PHE A 29 11.85 -10.07 2.08
N GLN A 30 11.36 -9.41 3.12
CA GLN A 30 10.78 -10.05 4.29
C GLN A 30 9.27 -9.78 4.36
N LYS A 31 8.50 -10.85 4.59
CA LYS A 31 7.08 -10.73 4.87
C LYS A 31 6.89 -10.17 6.28
N LEU A 32 6.10 -9.10 6.40
CA LEU A 32 5.91 -8.38 7.66
C LEU A 32 4.64 -8.80 8.42
N ASN A 33 3.68 -9.43 7.73
CA ASN A 33 2.41 -9.85 8.32
C ASN A 33 2.08 -11.32 8.02
N ASN A 34 1.12 -11.87 8.76
CA ASN A 34 0.62 -13.23 8.58
C ASN A 34 -0.85 -13.24 8.08
N GLY A 35 -1.22 -12.31 7.19
CA GLY A 35 -2.60 -12.19 6.69
C GLY A 35 -3.46 -11.14 7.39
N ASN A 36 -3.03 -10.69 8.58
CA ASN A 36 -3.76 -9.72 9.39
C ASN A 36 -3.27 -8.29 9.15
N ASP A 37 -3.99 -7.33 9.75
CA ASP A 37 -3.55 -5.94 9.94
C ASP A 37 -2.09 -5.87 10.40
N TYR A 38 -1.39 -4.86 9.90
CA TYR A 38 0.01 -4.63 10.23
C TYR A 38 0.19 -3.24 10.85
N THR A 39 0.96 -3.15 11.92
CA THR A 39 1.38 -1.87 12.50
C THR A 39 2.90 -1.82 12.46
N HIS A 40 3.43 -0.77 11.83
CA HIS A 40 4.86 -0.49 11.80
C HIS A 40 5.17 0.66 12.76
N ASN A 41 6.18 0.49 13.60
CA ASN A 41 6.69 1.56 14.44
C ASN A 41 7.96 2.13 13.78
N GLY A 42 7.94 3.41 13.47
CA GLY A 42 8.92 4.09 12.64
C GLY A 42 8.55 4.12 11.17
N ARG A 43 9.46 4.69 10.38
CA ARG A 43 9.38 4.84 8.94
C ARG A 43 9.22 3.50 8.21
N LEU A 44 8.17 3.37 7.39
CA LEU A 44 7.92 2.22 6.53
C LEU A 44 8.35 2.52 5.10
N ASP A 45 9.56 2.11 4.72
CA ASP A 45 10.12 2.37 3.38
C ASP A 45 9.86 1.29 2.37
N ALA A 46 9.49 1.70 1.15
CA ALA A 46 9.44 0.84 -0.04
C ALA A 46 8.77 -0.51 0.24
N ALA A 47 7.64 -0.46 0.95
CA ALA A 47 6.86 -1.63 1.27
C ALA A 47 5.88 -1.93 0.14
N ILE A 48 5.59 -3.21 -0.04
CA ILE A 48 4.69 -3.71 -1.08
C ILE A 48 3.59 -4.48 -0.38
N ALA A 49 2.33 -4.09 -0.60
CA ALA A 49 1.17 -4.83 -0.12
C ALA A 49 0.34 -5.39 -1.28
N TYR A 50 -0.18 -6.60 -1.14
CA TYR A 50 -1.01 -7.24 -2.15
C TYR A 50 -1.93 -8.30 -1.52
N LEU A 51 -2.96 -8.70 -2.25
CA LEU A 51 -3.76 -9.87 -1.88
C LEU A 51 -3.13 -11.11 -2.55
N ASP A 52 -2.53 -11.98 -1.75
CA ASP A 52 -1.97 -13.22 -2.26
C ASP A 52 -3.09 -14.18 -2.65
N THR A 53 -3.28 -14.37 -3.96
CA THR A 53 -4.25 -15.32 -4.52
C THR A 53 -3.55 -16.48 -5.25
N GLY A 54 -2.28 -16.74 -4.90
CA GLY A 54 -1.34 -17.55 -5.68
C GLY A 54 -0.29 -16.70 -6.39
N CYS A 55 0.02 -15.52 -5.83
CA CYS A 55 1.03 -14.62 -6.36
C CYS A 55 2.43 -15.17 -6.08
N ALA A 56 3.38 -14.88 -6.95
CA ALA A 56 4.78 -15.19 -6.67
C ALA A 56 5.36 -14.22 -5.62
N PHE A 57 6.64 -14.42 -5.31
CA PHE A 57 7.36 -13.63 -4.32
C PHE A 57 7.23 -12.12 -4.59
N GLN A 58 6.97 -11.34 -3.53
CA GLN A 58 6.70 -9.89 -3.61
C GLN A 58 5.52 -9.48 -4.51
N GLY A 59 4.57 -10.38 -4.75
CA GLY A 59 3.38 -10.05 -5.53
C GLY A 59 3.61 -10.10 -7.03
N ASP A 60 4.69 -10.74 -7.48
CA ASP A 60 4.91 -11.03 -8.90
C ASP A 60 3.71 -11.80 -9.48
N GLY A 61 3.24 -11.37 -10.65
CA GLY A 61 2.03 -11.86 -11.30
C GLY A 61 0.71 -11.34 -10.69
N CYS A 62 0.76 -10.40 -9.75
CA CYS A 62 -0.41 -9.78 -9.13
C CYS A 62 -0.29 -8.26 -9.08
N GLY A 63 -1.42 -7.58 -8.83
CA GLY A 63 -1.45 -6.14 -8.65
C GLY A 63 -1.01 -5.81 -7.23
N ILE A 64 -0.20 -4.77 -7.10
CA ILE A 64 0.40 -4.39 -5.83
C ILE A 64 0.05 -2.95 -5.45
N VAL A 65 0.14 -2.66 -4.17
CA VAL A 65 0.17 -1.30 -3.61
C VAL A 65 1.57 -1.05 -3.08
N GLU A 66 2.29 -0.12 -3.70
CA GLU A 66 3.61 0.33 -3.28
C GLU A 66 3.46 1.50 -2.31
N MET A 67 4.23 1.51 -1.23
CA MET A 67 4.13 2.56 -0.22
C MET A 67 5.44 2.92 0.45
N THR A 68 5.57 4.20 0.76
CA THR A 68 6.49 4.73 1.77
C THR A 68 5.70 5.59 2.74
N LEU A 69 5.73 5.27 4.03
CA LEU A 69 5.07 6.03 5.09
C LEU A 69 6.12 6.60 6.04
N ILE A 70 6.07 7.92 6.26
CA ILE A 70 7.09 8.67 6.99
C ILE A 70 6.54 9.92 7.68
N ASN A 71 6.98 10.15 8.92
CA ASN A 71 6.79 11.39 9.68
C ASN A 71 7.81 12.46 9.30
N GLY A 72 7.38 13.73 9.26
CA GLY A 72 8.25 14.86 8.92
C GLY A 72 8.72 14.88 7.46
N GLY A 73 8.16 14.02 6.60
CA GLY A 73 8.44 13.95 5.16
C GLY A 73 7.15 13.86 4.33
N ILE A 74 7.26 13.28 3.13
CA ILE A 74 6.11 12.99 2.26
C ILE A 74 5.96 11.48 2.15
N SER A 75 4.89 10.96 2.72
CA SER A 75 4.43 9.60 2.46
C SER A 75 3.88 9.53 1.03
N SER A 76 4.15 8.44 0.33
CA SER A 76 3.66 8.21 -1.04
C SER A 76 3.15 6.78 -1.16
N THR A 77 2.01 6.61 -1.81
CA THR A 77 1.39 5.31 -2.06
C THR A 77 0.78 5.31 -3.44
N ASP A 78 0.89 4.19 -4.15
CA ASP A 78 0.28 4.00 -5.46
C ASP A 78 -0.08 2.53 -5.70
N ILE A 79 -0.87 2.29 -6.74
CA ILE A 79 -1.13 0.95 -7.26
C ILE A 79 -0.22 0.75 -8.47
N SER A 80 0.43 -0.41 -8.57
CA SER A 80 1.33 -0.72 -9.67
C SER A 80 0.93 -2.01 -10.38
N LEU A 81 0.77 -1.87 -11.69
CA LEU A 81 0.56 -2.92 -12.69
C LEU A 81 1.69 -2.90 -13.74
N ILE A 82 2.82 -2.28 -13.41
CA ILE A 82 4.01 -2.29 -14.26
C ILE A 82 4.55 -3.73 -14.27
N PRO A 83 4.82 -4.35 -15.44
CA PRO A 83 5.43 -5.67 -15.52
C PRO A 83 6.69 -5.75 -14.63
N ASN A 84 6.83 -6.77 -13.77
CA ASN A 84 6.15 -8.08 -13.70
C ASN A 84 4.82 -8.15 -12.91
N HIS A 85 4.27 -7.02 -12.47
CA HIS A 85 2.95 -6.95 -11.84
C HIS A 85 1.83 -6.90 -12.88
N LYS A 86 0.65 -7.44 -12.54
CA LYS A 86 -0.53 -7.44 -13.41
C LYS A 86 -1.81 -7.54 -12.61
N PHE A 87 -2.91 -7.08 -13.18
CA PHE A 87 -4.20 -7.19 -12.52
C PHE A 87 -4.56 -8.66 -12.22
N SER A 88 -4.88 -8.95 -10.95
CA SER A 88 -5.28 -10.28 -10.47
C SER A 88 -6.64 -10.24 -9.78
N VAL A 89 -6.91 -9.19 -9.02
CA VAL A 89 -8.19 -8.86 -8.36
C VAL A 89 -8.37 -7.34 -8.35
N PRO A 90 -9.60 -6.84 -8.21
CA PRO A 90 -9.82 -5.43 -7.86
C PRO A 90 -9.02 -5.07 -6.60
N ILE A 91 -8.29 -3.96 -6.65
CA ILE A 91 -7.48 -3.48 -5.54
C ILE A 91 -7.68 -1.98 -5.34
N SER A 92 -7.62 -1.55 -4.09
CA SER A 92 -7.73 -0.15 -3.71
C SER A 92 -6.96 0.12 -2.42
N PHE A 93 -6.57 1.39 -2.26
CA PHE A 93 -6.09 1.88 -0.97
C PHE A 93 -6.69 3.25 -0.69
N LYS A 94 -6.74 3.59 0.60
CA LYS A 94 -7.12 4.92 1.07
C LYS A 94 -6.34 5.27 2.32
N TYR A 95 -5.70 6.45 2.32
CA TYR A 95 -5.11 6.98 3.53
C TYR A 95 -6.17 7.22 4.61
N THR A 96 -5.76 7.00 5.84
CA THR A 96 -6.48 7.32 7.07
C THR A 96 -5.54 8.09 7.99
N ASN A 97 -6.10 8.69 9.04
CA ASN A 97 -5.34 9.49 9.99
C ASN A 97 -4.60 10.69 9.35
N GLY A 98 -5.32 11.50 8.56
CA GLY A 98 -4.88 12.86 8.20
C GLY A 98 -4.98 13.23 6.73
N CYS A 99 -4.82 12.26 5.82
CA CYS A 99 -4.95 12.47 4.38
C CYS A 99 -6.14 11.72 3.79
N THR A 100 -6.65 12.20 2.67
CA THR A 100 -7.80 11.63 1.97
C THR A 100 -7.44 10.93 0.66
N GLY A 101 -6.15 10.97 0.27
CA GLY A 101 -5.66 10.34 -0.95
C GLY A 101 -6.01 8.87 -1.02
N SER A 102 -6.52 8.45 -2.17
CA SER A 102 -6.92 7.08 -2.46
C SER A 102 -6.76 6.77 -3.93
N ALA A 103 -6.62 5.51 -4.26
CA ALA A 103 -6.73 5.01 -5.62
C ALA A 103 -7.48 3.67 -5.65
N SER A 104 -8.09 3.37 -6.79
CA SER A 104 -8.82 2.12 -7.00
C SER A 104 -8.68 1.65 -8.45
N CYS A 105 -8.32 0.38 -8.60
CA CYS A 105 -8.19 -0.28 -9.88
C CYS A 105 -9.11 -1.51 -9.90
N GLY A 106 -10.26 -1.39 -10.56
CA GLY A 106 -11.27 -2.44 -10.60
C GLY A 106 -11.11 -3.48 -11.71
N ASN A 107 -10.24 -3.22 -12.69
CA ASN A 107 -9.93 -4.10 -13.81
C ASN A 107 -8.53 -3.79 -14.38
N ALA A 108 -8.05 -4.62 -15.31
CA ALA A 108 -6.71 -4.49 -15.90
C ALA A 108 -6.46 -3.19 -16.69
N ASN A 109 -7.50 -2.46 -17.06
CA ASN A 109 -7.46 -1.23 -17.85
C ASN A 109 -7.92 -0.03 -17.01
N CYS A 110 -7.71 -0.04 -15.69
CA CYS A 110 -8.02 1.12 -14.87
C CYS A 110 -7.21 2.35 -15.37
N PRO A 111 -7.71 3.58 -15.14
CA PRO A 111 -7.03 4.76 -15.65
C PRO A 111 -5.59 4.89 -15.10
N THR A 112 -4.68 5.48 -15.88
CA THR A 112 -3.31 5.81 -15.45
C THR A 112 -3.27 6.81 -14.29
N THR A 113 -4.40 7.48 -14.00
CA THR A 113 -4.56 8.29 -12.79
C THR A 113 -4.82 7.45 -11.54
N GLN A 114 -5.06 6.15 -11.65
CA GLN A 114 -5.37 5.25 -10.53
C GLN A 114 -4.30 4.17 -10.31
N ALA A 115 -3.54 3.81 -11.34
CA ALA A 115 -2.47 2.84 -11.24
C ALA A 115 -1.35 3.18 -12.22
N PHE A 116 -0.12 2.82 -11.86
CA PHE A 116 0.98 2.78 -12.79
C PHE A 116 0.83 1.57 -13.71
N HIS A 117 0.79 1.83 -15.02
CA HIS A 117 0.93 0.81 -16.07
C HIS A 117 2.32 0.88 -16.71
N LYS A 118 2.98 2.03 -16.60
CA LYS A 118 4.36 2.31 -17.01
C LYS A 118 4.99 3.33 -16.05
N THR A 119 6.32 3.44 -16.07
CA THR A 119 7.11 4.16 -15.04
C THR A 119 6.90 5.68 -14.99
N ASP A 120 6.20 6.27 -15.94
CA ASP A 120 5.94 7.71 -16.06
C ASP A 120 4.48 8.10 -15.79
N ASP A 121 3.64 7.17 -15.30
CA ASP A 121 2.25 7.44 -14.88
C ASP A 121 2.17 8.14 -13.51
N TYR A 122 2.92 9.22 -13.31
CA TYR A 122 3.08 9.88 -12.00
C TYR A 122 1.77 10.38 -11.38
N GLU A 123 0.72 10.57 -12.19
CA GLU A 123 -0.61 10.95 -11.73
C GLU A 123 -1.32 9.86 -10.89
N ALA A 124 -0.81 8.62 -10.89
CA ALA A 124 -1.30 7.55 -10.03
C ALA A 124 -0.90 7.71 -8.55
N GLN A 125 0.15 8.47 -8.24
CA GLN A 125 0.64 8.60 -6.87
C GLN A 125 -0.30 9.39 -5.98
N ARG A 126 -0.39 8.97 -4.72
CA ARG A 126 -1.06 9.69 -3.64
C ARG A 126 -0.05 10.04 -2.58
N GLN A 127 0.19 11.33 -2.44
CA GLN A 127 1.09 11.89 -1.44
C GLN A 127 0.33 12.28 -0.17
N CYS A 128 1.02 12.18 0.97
CA CYS A 128 0.52 12.63 2.26
C CYS A 128 1.66 13.19 3.11
N ASN A 129 1.49 14.40 3.65
CA ASN A 129 2.47 15.06 4.52
C ASN A 129 2.08 15.06 6.00
N LYS A 130 1.21 14.12 6.41
CA LYS A 130 0.74 14.00 7.79
C LYS A 130 1.52 12.92 8.52
N ASN A 131 1.90 13.24 9.75
CA ASN A 131 2.50 12.27 10.65
C ASN A 131 1.49 11.17 11.02
N ASP A 132 2.01 9.97 11.24
CA ASP A 132 1.28 8.78 11.67
C ASP A 132 0.14 8.41 10.70
N VAL A 133 0.28 8.82 9.43
CA VAL A 133 -0.67 8.46 8.38
C VAL A 133 -0.77 6.95 8.30
N SER A 134 -2.00 6.46 8.29
CA SER A 134 -2.32 5.05 8.20
C SER A 134 -3.06 4.80 6.89
N MET A 135 -3.40 3.56 6.57
CA MET A 135 -4.22 3.28 5.39
C MET A 135 -5.12 2.07 5.57
N VAL A 136 -6.15 2.03 4.74
CA VAL A 136 -6.93 0.83 4.47
C VAL A 136 -6.55 0.32 3.08
N PHE A 137 -6.20 -0.96 3.00
CA PHE A 137 -6.08 -1.73 1.77
C PHE A 137 -7.36 -2.55 1.59
N SER A 138 -7.95 -2.57 0.39
CA SER A 138 -9.20 -3.29 0.11
C SER A 138 -9.24 -3.88 -1.28
#